data_AF-A0A0J1IJ71-F1
#
_entry.id   AF-A0A0J1IJ71-F1
#
_cell.length_a   1.000
_cell.length_b   1.000
_cell.length_c   1.000
_cell.angle_alpha   90.00
_cell.angle_beta   90.00
_cell.angle_gamma   90.00
#
_symmetry.space_group_name_H-M   'P 1'
#
loop_
_entity.id
_entity.type
_entity.pdbx_description
1 polymer ?
#
loop_
_entity_poly.entity_id
_entity_poly.type
_entity_poly.pdbx_seq_one_letter_code
_entity_poly.pdbx_strand_id
1 'polypeptide(L)'
;MELGILFLALFVVGRLSISTGYVRVLIFASLFIFTLAMLAIVRERIIFFLVVYLAFMGLIRRALIPIASWSSFDPLLILGPSITIILALSLFWELKSQQSLGEEKPDKLMVALFLFGCVQMFNPYSGSPISGFVAAIYIIVPWLWYFIAFYKIKQKDIVRILNIVEVIGTMIALYGIYQTFFGILPFEQMWVDLTGYAALYLAPETVRAIGTFPSAQEFVYFTMITFMIGFTKLVFKKKCLIHLPVVLITLLSIFFASSRTVIFFMALALLMILIVTKKTLLQKIVTGLISIMVLFSIWSLLPRLNPSWFGVAEPAVQHMIEGLVDPLSEDQTGLGHIERIVEGMKTIATNPIGHGIASVTKAADKSGGTDAMSTEMDLSNMIVALGIGGVIYILVVIMTMYKLIKLISMQRKIEYIMVLGILAGGIGNWVNGGFYTTSIITWLLVGWIHKQYSSYRGEVHAFSSH
;
A
#
# COMPACT_ATOMS: atom_id res chain seq x y z
N MET A 1 -45.92 -3.34 12.51
CA MET A 1 -45.14 -3.85 11.35
C MET A 1 -43.65 -3.68 11.60
N GLU A 2 -43.18 -2.47 11.90
CA GLU A 2 -41.76 -2.16 12.18
C GLU A 2 -41.16 -2.96 13.35
N LEU A 3 -41.90 -3.10 14.47
CA LEU A 3 -41.45 -3.91 15.61
C LEU A 3 -41.28 -5.40 15.25
N GLY A 4 -42.16 -5.93 14.39
CA GLY A 4 -42.10 -7.32 13.92
C GLY A 4 -40.89 -7.58 13.01
N ILE A 5 -40.53 -6.60 12.18
CA ILE A 5 -39.32 -6.64 11.34
C ILE A 5 -38.06 -6.62 12.22
N LEU A 6 -38.05 -5.79 13.27
CA LEU A 6 -36.93 -5.73 14.22
C LEU A 6 -36.76 -7.05 14.99
N PHE A 7 -37.85 -7.64 15.50
CA PHE A 7 -37.80 -8.93 16.18
C PHE A 7 -37.38 -10.06 15.25
N LEU A 8 -37.84 -10.07 14.00
CA LEU A 8 -37.41 -11.04 12.99
C LEU A 8 -35.91 -10.88 12.67
N ALA A 9 -35.42 -9.65 12.53
CA ALA A 9 -34.00 -9.39 12.29
C ALA A 9 -33.14 -9.83 13.48
N LEU A 10 -33.55 -9.51 14.72
CA LEU A 10 -32.85 -9.96 15.94
C LEU A 10 -32.87 -11.48 16.08
N PHE A 11 -33.99 -12.13 15.75
CA PHE A 11 -34.12 -13.59 15.77
C PHE A 11 -33.21 -14.26 14.72
N VAL A 12 -33.17 -13.72 13.49
CA VAL A 12 -32.28 -14.23 12.42
C VAL A 12 -30.81 -14.04 12.81
N VAL A 13 -30.43 -12.87 13.33
CA VAL A 13 -29.07 -12.61 13.82
C VAL A 13 -28.71 -13.57 14.96
N GLY A 14 -29.60 -13.72 15.95
CA GLY A 14 -29.42 -14.64 17.07
C GLY A 14 -29.33 -16.10 16.65
N ARG A 15 -30.10 -16.52 15.64
CA ARG A 15 -30.04 -17.89 15.11
C ARG A 15 -28.76 -18.15 14.34
N LEU A 16 -28.32 -17.18 13.53
CA LEU A 16 -27.08 -17.26 12.77
C LEU A 16 -25.84 -17.21 13.69
N SER A 17 -25.89 -16.48 14.81
CA SER A 17 -24.76 -16.39 15.74
C SER A 17 -24.45 -17.69 16.49
N ILE A 18 -25.40 -18.63 16.52
CA ILE A 18 -25.22 -19.95 17.15
C ILE A 18 -24.30 -20.84 16.29
N SER A 19 -24.27 -20.64 14.97
CA SER A 19 -23.42 -21.42 14.07
C SER A 19 -22.11 -20.66 13.84
N THR A 20 -21.00 -21.27 14.27
CA THR A 20 -19.64 -20.73 14.19
C THR A 20 -19.27 -20.30 12.76
N GLY A 21 -19.80 -20.97 11.73
CA GLY A 21 -19.58 -20.63 10.32
C GLY A 21 -20.18 -19.30 9.86
N TYR A 22 -21.22 -18.77 10.53
CA TYR A 22 -21.88 -17.52 10.12
C TYR A 22 -21.40 -16.29 10.88
N VAL A 23 -20.57 -16.45 11.92
CA VAL A 23 -20.09 -15.33 12.75
C VAL A 23 -19.35 -14.29 11.90
N ARG A 24 -18.48 -14.71 10.97
CA ARG A 24 -17.77 -13.78 10.06
C ARG A 24 -18.74 -13.00 9.17
N VAL A 25 -19.79 -13.65 8.67
CA VAL A 25 -20.83 -13.04 7.82
C VAL A 25 -21.63 -12.01 8.61
N LEU A 26 -21.99 -12.32 9.86
CA LEU A 26 -22.73 -11.40 10.72
C LEU A 26 -21.91 -10.16 11.10
N ILE A 27 -20.62 -10.33 11.41
CA ILE A 27 -19.72 -9.20 11.67
C ILE A 27 -19.59 -8.35 10.43
N PHE A 28 -19.39 -8.96 9.26
CA PHE A 28 -19.38 -8.24 7.98
C PHE A 28 -20.67 -7.46 7.77
N ALA A 29 -21.84 -8.09 7.90
CA ALA A 29 -23.12 -7.43 7.69
C ALA A 29 -23.32 -6.24 8.65
N SER A 30 -22.97 -6.41 9.92
CA SER A 30 -23.05 -5.35 10.93
C SER A 30 -22.12 -4.19 10.60
N LEU A 31 -20.85 -4.48 10.28
CA LEU A 31 -19.88 -3.46 9.89
C LEU A 31 -20.28 -2.77 8.58
N PHE A 32 -20.82 -3.51 7.62
CA PHE A 32 -21.25 -2.99 6.33
C PHE A 32 -22.43 -2.03 6.50
N ILE A 33 -23.47 -2.42 7.24
CA ILE A 33 -24.62 -1.56 7.55
C ILE A 33 -24.16 -0.32 8.33
N PHE A 34 -23.31 -0.49 9.34
CA PHE A 34 -22.75 0.63 10.10
C PHE A 34 -21.97 1.59 9.20
N THR A 35 -21.13 1.06 8.31
CA THR A 35 -20.30 1.86 7.40
C THR A 35 -21.16 2.57 6.36
N LEU A 36 -22.24 1.94 5.87
CA LEU A 36 -23.22 2.58 4.99
C LEU A 36 -23.99 3.70 5.68
N ALA A 37 -24.42 3.50 6.93
CA ALA A 37 -25.08 4.54 7.72
C ALA A 37 -24.12 5.71 7.95
N MET A 38 -22.86 5.43 8.30
CA MET A 38 -21.81 6.44 8.45
C MET A 38 -21.51 7.16 7.14
N LEU A 39 -21.56 6.45 6.00
CA LEU A 39 -21.41 7.06 4.68
C LEU A 39 -22.55 8.06 4.40
N ALA A 40 -23.79 7.73 4.77
CA ALA A 40 -24.92 8.64 4.61
C ALA A 40 -24.81 9.91 5.48
N ILE A 41 -24.29 9.78 6.70
CA ILE A 41 -24.19 10.88 7.67
C ILE A 41 -22.93 11.73 7.45
N VAL A 42 -21.76 11.08 7.38
CA VAL A 42 -20.45 11.72 7.42
C VAL A 42 -19.80 11.84 6.03
N ARG A 43 -20.39 11.21 5.01
CA ARG A 43 -19.98 11.27 3.60
C ARG A 43 -18.48 10.96 3.43
N GLU A 44 -17.74 11.90 2.83
CA GLU A 44 -16.33 11.78 2.46
C GLU A 44 -15.40 11.56 3.67
N ARG A 45 -15.83 11.84 4.91
CA ARG A 45 -15.00 11.56 6.10
C ARG A 45 -14.93 10.07 6.45
N ILE A 46 -15.72 9.21 5.81
CA ILE A 46 -15.62 7.76 5.97
C ILE A 46 -14.22 7.23 5.62
N ILE A 47 -13.46 7.98 4.82
CA ILE A 47 -12.10 7.66 4.41
C ILE A 47 -11.18 7.47 5.62
N PHE A 48 -11.35 8.28 6.68
CA PHE A 48 -10.56 8.12 7.90
C PHE A 48 -10.82 6.78 8.56
N PHE A 49 -12.09 6.37 8.64
CA PHE A 49 -12.49 5.07 9.18
C PHE A 49 -11.94 3.92 8.33
N LEU A 50 -12.00 4.02 7.00
CA LEU A 50 -11.49 2.99 6.10
C LEU A 50 -9.98 2.79 6.24
N VAL A 51 -9.19 3.87 6.37
CA VAL A 51 -7.74 3.77 6.59
C VAL A 51 -7.44 3.03 7.90
N VAL A 52 -8.17 3.34 8.98
CA VAL A 52 -8.02 2.62 10.25
C VAL A 52 -8.44 1.17 10.13
N TYR A 53 -9.63 0.91 9.58
CA TYR A 53 -10.17 -0.43 9.42
C TYR A 53 -9.22 -1.33 8.64
N LEU A 54 -8.73 -0.88 7.49
CA LEU A 54 -7.85 -1.66 6.63
C LEU A 54 -6.51 -1.97 7.30
N ALA A 55 -5.97 -1.02 8.07
CA ALA A 55 -4.73 -1.23 8.83
C ALA A 55 -4.88 -2.33 9.91
N PHE A 56 -6.08 -2.52 10.49
CA PHE A 56 -6.34 -3.54 11.51
C PHE A 56 -7.07 -4.80 10.98
N MET A 57 -7.50 -4.80 9.72
CA MET A 57 -8.33 -5.85 9.15
C MET A 57 -7.66 -7.23 9.23
N GLY A 58 -6.34 -7.31 8.99
CA GLY A 58 -5.60 -8.57 9.09
C GLY A 58 -5.65 -9.17 10.49
N LEU A 59 -5.41 -8.35 11.51
CA LEU A 59 -5.48 -8.75 12.92
C LEU A 59 -6.89 -9.21 13.30
N ILE A 60 -7.93 -8.45 12.92
CA ILE A 60 -9.33 -8.80 13.21
C ILE A 60 -9.65 -10.19 12.62
N ARG A 61 -9.23 -10.45 11.38
CA ARG A 61 -9.47 -11.75 10.72
C ARG A 61 -8.77 -12.92 11.41
N ARG A 62 -7.55 -12.70 11.92
CA ARG A 62 -6.79 -13.71 12.67
C ARG A 62 -7.41 -13.96 14.04
N ALA A 63 -7.81 -12.91 14.75
CA ALA A 63 -8.46 -13.01 16.06
C ALA A 63 -9.78 -13.79 16.03
N LEU A 64 -10.45 -13.83 14.87
CA LEU A 64 -11.68 -14.61 14.67
C LEU A 64 -11.46 -16.10 14.40
N ILE A 65 -10.24 -16.56 14.13
CA ILE A 65 -9.96 -17.99 13.85
C ILE A 65 -10.37 -18.91 15.00
N PRO A 66 -10.01 -18.65 16.28
CA PRO A 66 -10.43 -19.52 17.38
C PRO A 66 -11.95 -19.64 17.55
N ILE A 67 -12.72 -18.66 17.08
CA ILE A 67 -14.17 -18.56 17.33
C ILE A 67 -14.97 -19.05 16.12
N ALA A 68 -14.57 -18.64 14.93
CA ALA A 68 -15.33 -18.80 13.70
C ALA A 68 -14.61 -19.68 12.66
N SER A 69 -13.53 -20.36 13.04
CA SER A 69 -12.65 -21.15 12.16
C SER A 69 -12.04 -20.32 11.02
N TRP A 70 -11.20 -20.94 10.19
CA TRP A 70 -10.61 -20.32 9.00
C TRP A 70 -11.51 -20.47 7.77
N SER A 71 -11.62 -19.40 6.98
CA SER A 71 -12.30 -19.43 5.69
C SER A 71 -11.41 -18.78 4.62
N SER A 72 -11.24 -19.48 3.49
CA SER A 72 -10.55 -18.97 2.30
C SER A 72 -11.30 -17.82 1.62
N PHE A 73 -12.63 -17.77 1.81
CA PHE A 73 -13.52 -16.69 1.38
C PHE A 73 -14.05 -15.96 2.62
N ASP A 74 -13.32 -14.92 3.02
CA ASP A 74 -13.67 -14.11 4.18
C ASP A 74 -14.39 -12.82 3.74
N PRO A 75 -15.68 -12.63 4.07
CA PRO A 75 -16.45 -11.44 3.71
C PRO A 75 -15.82 -10.13 4.21
N LEU A 76 -15.05 -10.17 5.30
CA LEU A 76 -14.40 -8.98 5.84
C LEU A 76 -13.41 -8.36 4.85
N LEU A 77 -12.81 -9.16 3.95
CA LEU A 77 -11.94 -8.65 2.89
C LEU A 77 -12.67 -7.78 1.86
N ILE A 78 -13.98 -7.99 1.70
CA ILE A 78 -14.81 -7.32 0.70
C ILE A 78 -15.39 -6.00 1.23
N LEU A 79 -15.33 -5.76 2.55
CA LEU A 79 -15.88 -4.56 3.18
C LEU A 79 -15.26 -3.27 2.60
N GLY A 80 -13.94 -3.14 2.68
CA GLY A 80 -13.22 -1.98 2.15
C GLY A 80 -13.51 -1.73 0.65
N PRO A 81 -13.30 -2.74 -0.21
CA PRO A 81 -13.60 -2.65 -1.64
C PRO A 81 -15.03 -2.23 -1.95
N SER A 82 -16.03 -2.80 -1.25
CA SER A 82 -17.44 -2.48 -1.49
C SER A 82 -17.74 -1.02 -1.19
N ILE A 83 -17.25 -0.51 -0.06
CA ILE A 83 -17.46 0.89 0.32
C ILE A 83 -16.72 1.83 -0.63
N THR A 84 -15.51 1.48 -1.09
CA THR A 84 -14.79 2.23 -2.12
C THR A 84 -15.57 2.31 -3.43
N ILE A 85 -16.15 1.19 -3.89
CA ILE A 85 -16.96 1.17 -5.11
C ILE A 85 -18.21 2.05 -4.95
N ILE A 86 -18.93 1.94 -3.83
CA ILE A 86 -20.11 2.77 -3.56
C ILE A 86 -19.74 4.26 -3.54
N LEU A 87 -18.63 4.62 -2.88
CA LEU A 87 -18.10 5.99 -2.87
C LEU A 87 -17.79 6.50 -4.28
N ALA A 88 -17.11 5.69 -5.09
CA ALA A 88 -16.76 6.05 -6.45
C ALA A 88 -18.00 6.20 -7.35
N LEU A 89 -18.97 5.29 -7.24
CA LEU A 89 -20.23 5.39 -7.97
C LEU A 89 -21.03 6.63 -7.59
N SER A 90 -21.14 6.93 -6.28
CA SER A 90 -21.76 8.16 -5.79
C SER A 90 -21.08 9.40 -6.36
N LEU A 91 -19.74 9.40 -6.38
CA LEU A 91 -18.94 10.48 -6.95
C LEU A 91 -19.20 10.67 -8.45
N PHE A 92 -19.17 9.59 -9.24
CA PHE A 92 -19.41 9.67 -10.68
C PHE A 92 -20.84 10.08 -11.00
N TRP A 93 -21.81 9.67 -10.18
CA TRP A 93 -23.19 10.10 -10.30
C TRP A 93 -23.34 11.61 -10.04
N GLU A 94 -22.73 12.12 -8.97
CA GLU A 94 -22.71 13.55 -8.66
C GLU A 94 -22.09 14.36 -9.81
N LEU A 95 -20.95 13.91 -10.35
CA LEU A 95 -20.27 14.55 -11.47
C LEU A 95 -21.13 14.59 -12.75
N LYS A 96 -21.90 13.53 -13.00
CA LYS A 96 -22.84 13.50 -14.13
C LYS A 96 -24.01 14.48 -13.93
N SER A 97 -24.50 14.60 -12.69
CA SER A 97 -25.66 15.43 -12.35
C SER A 97 -25.36 16.93 -12.27
N GLN A 98 -24.12 17.30 -11.92
CA GLN A 98 -23.70 18.69 -11.75
C GLN A 98 -22.83 19.12 -12.93
N GLN A 99 -23.39 19.88 -13.87
CA GLN A 99 -22.65 20.44 -15.03
C GLN A 99 -21.48 21.36 -14.62
N SER A 100 -21.43 21.85 -13.37
CA SER A 100 -20.44 22.81 -12.88
C SER A 100 -19.14 22.21 -12.34
N LEU A 101 -19.04 20.88 -12.15
CA LEU A 101 -17.78 20.22 -11.76
C LEU A 101 -16.87 19.90 -12.98
N GLY A 102 -17.30 20.30 -14.19
CA GLY A 102 -16.71 19.91 -15.48
C GLY A 102 -15.42 20.61 -15.91
N GLU A 103 -14.87 21.55 -15.13
CA GLU A 103 -13.61 22.24 -15.48
C GLU A 103 -12.36 21.42 -15.12
N GLU A 104 -12.34 20.77 -13.95
CA GLU A 104 -11.19 19.98 -13.49
C GLU A 104 -11.26 18.55 -14.03
N LYS A 105 -10.40 18.23 -15.01
CA LYS A 105 -10.32 16.90 -15.62
C LYS A 105 -9.15 16.08 -15.06
N PRO A 106 -9.37 14.80 -14.71
CA PRO A 106 -8.30 13.91 -14.28
C PRO A 106 -7.32 13.67 -15.44
N ASP A 107 -6.09 13.29 -15.08
CA ASP A 107 -5.09 12.92 -16.07
C ASP A 107 -5.59 11.84 -17.04
N LYS A 108 -5.46 12.10 -18.34
CA LYS A 108 -5.83 11.18 -19.42
C LYS A 108 -5.11 9.84 -19.31
N LEU A 109 -3.85 9.83 -18.88
CA LEU A 109 -3.10 8.58 -18.70
C LEU A 109 -3.72 7.71 -17.60
N MET A 110 -4.18 8.33 -16.51
CA MET A 110 -4.82 7.59 -15.43
C MET A 110 -6.21 7.07 -15.83
N VAL A 111 -6.98 7.87 -16.59
CA VAL A 111 -8.25 7.41 -17.16
C VAL A 111 -8.03 6.24 -18.11
N ALA A 112 -7.02 6.33 -19.00
CA ALA A 112 -6.67 5.26 -19.91
C ALA A 112 -6.26 4.00 -19.14
N LEU A 113 -5.35 4.12 -18.16
CA LEU A 113 -4.92 3.01 -17.31
C LEU A 113 -6.11 2.33 -16.62
N PHE A 114 -7.02 3.11 -16.04
CA PHE A 114 -8.22 2.60 -15.39
C PHE A 114 -9.12 1.82 -16.36
N LEU A 115 -9.38 2.38 -17.54
CA LEU A 115 -10.18 1.72 -18.57
C LEU A 115 -9.53 0.42 -19.07
N PHE A 116 -8.21 0.43 -19.29
CA PHE A 116 -7.46 -0.76 -19.65
C PHE A 116 -7.59 -1.84 -18.57
N GLY A 117 -7.43 -1.48 -17.29
CA GLY A 117 -7.64 -2.42 -16.19
C GLY A 117 -9.05 -3.03 -16.16
N CYS A 118 -10.08 -2.21 -16.37
CA CYS A 118 -11.47 -2.70 -16.44
C CYS A 118 -11.70 -3.68 -17.60
N VAL A 119 -11.10 -3.42 -18.77
CA VAL A 119 -11.17 -4.36 -19.90
C VAL A 119 -10.44 -5.67 -19.57
N GLN A 120 -9.27 -5.57 -18.92
CA GLN A 120 -8.42 -6.71 -18.57
C GLN A 120 -9.01 -7.59 -17.46
N MET A 121 -10.08 -7.15 -16.77
CA MET A 121 -10.89 -8.03 -15.91
C MET A 121 -11.55 -9.17 -16.69
N PHE A 122 -11.86 -8.94 -17.97
CA PHE A 122 -12.53 -9.91 -18.83
C PHE A 122 -11.56 -10.60 -19.80
N ASN A 123 -10.25 -10.48 -19.56
CA ASN A 123 -9.26 -11.12 -20.43
C ASN A 123 -9.38 -12.66 -20.31
N PRO A 124 -9.57 -13.39 -21.42
CA PRO A 124 -9.69 -14.85 -21.39
C PRO A 124 -8.42 -15.54 -20.85
N TYR A 125 -7.25 -14.92 -20.96
CA TYR A 125 -6.00 -15.46 -20.39
C TYR A 125 -5.96 -15.45 -18.86
N SER A 126 -6.83 -14.69 -18.20
CA SER A 126 -6.97 -14.68 -16.74
C SER A 126 -7.79 -15.86 -16.19
N GLY A 127 -8.21 -16.79 -17.05
CA GLY A 127 -9.02 -17.94 -16.69
C GLY A 127 -10.52 -17.62 -16.75
N SER A 128 -11.12 -17.24 -15.62
CA SER A 128 -12.56 -16.96 -15.53
C SER A 128 -12.85 -15.48 -15.28
N PRO A 129 -14.02 -14.95 -15.66
CA PRO A 129 -14.41 -13.59 -15.26
C PRO A 129 -14.39 -13.38 -13.74
N ILE A 130 -14.64 -14.44 -12.96
CA ILE A 130 -14.62 -14.40 -11.49
C ILE A 130 -13.21 -14.10 -10.96
N SER A 131 -12.16 -14.69 -11.53
CA SER A 131 -10.78 -14.37 -11.12
C SER A 131 -10.45 -12.92 -11.44
N GLY A 132 -10.92 -12.40 -12.58
CA GLY A 132 -10.84 -10.98 -12.93
C GLY A 132 -11.53 -10.05 -11.92
N PHE A 133 -12.73 -10.40 -11.45
CA PHE A 133 -13.44 -9.63 -10.41
C PHE A 133 -12.72 -9.67 -9.06
N VAL A 134 -12.18 -10.82 -8.67
CA VAL A 134 -11.38 -10.93 -7.43
C VAL A 134 -10.09 -10.13 -7.56
N ALA A 135 -9.44 -10.15 -8.72
CA ALA A 135 -8.24 -9.37 -8.98
C ALA A 135 -8.48 -7.86 -8.98
N ALA A 136 -9.67 -7.42 -9.42
CA ALA A 136 -10.06 -6.02 -9.41
C ALA A 136 -10.02 -5.39 -8.00
N ILE A 137 -10.20 -6.19 -6.95
CA ILE A 137 -10.04 -5.76 -5.55
C ILE A 137 -8.63 -5.24 -5.27
N TYR A 138 -7.60 -5.81 -5.91
CA TYR A 138 -6.21 -5.45 -5.63
C TYR A 138 -5.64 -4.40 -6.59
N ILE A 139 -6.26 -4.18 -7.74
CA ILE A 139 -5.74 -3.28 -8.78
C ILE A 139 -6.71 -2.12 -9.03
N ILE A 140 -7.95 -2.43 -9.44
CA ILE A 140 -8.94 -1.42 -9.84
C ILE A 140 -9.46 -0.63 -8.64
N VAL A 141 -9.73 -1.30 -7.52
CA VAL A 141 -10.24 -0.65 -6.31
C VAL A 141 -9.25 0.36 -5.74
N PRO A 142 -7.94 0.06 -5.59
CA PRO A 142 -6.94 1.09 -5.29
C PRO A 142 -6.94 2.24 -6.29
N TRP A 143 -7.07 1.99 -7.59
CA TRP A 143 -7.15 3.06 -8.59
C TRP A 143 -8.40 3.93 -8.45
N LEU A 144 -9.52 3.43 -7.93
CA LEU A 144 -10.69 4.28 -7.62
C LEU A 144 -10.34 5.38 -6.61
N TRP A 145 -9.40 5.13 -5.70
CA TRP A 145 -8.95 6.14 -4.74
C TRP A 145 -8.21 7.31 -5.38
N TYR A 146 -7.61 7.12 -6.55
CA TYR A 146 -7.12 8.24 -7.35
C TYR A 146 -8.25 9.23 -7.66
N PHE A 147 -9.38 8.72 -8.18
CA PHE A 147 -10.50 9.58 -8.59
C PHE A 147 -11.18 10.21 -7.38
N ILE A 148 -11.39 9.44 -6.31
CA ILE A 148 -11.93 9.96 -5.05
C ILE A 148 -11.06 11.10 -4.53
N ALA A 149 -9.73 10.92 -4.51
CA ALA A 149 -8.81 11.94 -4.05
C ALA A 149 -8.76 13.16 -4.97
N PHE A 150 -8.75 12.95 -6.28
CA PHE A 150 -8.70 14.01 -7.27
C PHE A 150 -9.89 14.96 -7.13
N TYR A 151 -11.11 14.43 -6.97
CA TYR A 151 -12.30 15.27 -6.93
C TYR A 151 -12.64 15.78 -5.53
N LYS A 152 -12.54 14.95 -4.48
CA LYS A 152 -13.12 15.29 -3.16
C LYS A 152 -12.11 15.70 -2.10
N ILE A 153 -10.89 15.18 -2.16
CA ILE A 153 -9.94 15.34 -1.04
C ILE A 153 -9.24 16.70 -1.08
N LYS A 154 -9.24 17.38 0.07
CA LYS A 154 -8.58 18.68 0.27
C LYS A 154 -7.25 18.49 1.01
N GLN A 155 -6.38 19.51 0.92
CA GLN A 155 -5.10 19.57 1.64
C GLN A 155 -5.23 19.21 3.13
N LYS A 156 -6.23 19.79 3.81
CA LYS A 156 -6.47 19.55 5.25
C LYS A 156 -6.76 18.09 5.58
N ASP A 157 -7.40 17.38 4.65
CA ASP A 157 -7.77 15.99 4.83
C ASP A 157 -6.55 15.09 4.66
N ILE A 158 -5.65 15.41 3.70
CA ILE A 158 -4.35 14.74 3.56
C ILE A 158 -3.51 14.88 4.82
N VAL A 159 -3.40 16.08 5.38
CA VAL A 159 -2.65 16.28 6.64
C VAL A 159 -3.20 15.40 7.76
N ARG A 160 -4.53 15.30 7.87
CA ARG A 160 -5.19 14.43 8.84
C ARG A 160 -4.92 12.95 8.58
N ILE A 161 -5.03 12.49 7.33
CA ILE A 161 -4.73 11.10 6.95
C ILE A 161 -3.28 10.76 7.31
N LEU A 162 -2.32 11.61 6.94
CA LEU A 162 -0.91 11.37 7.24
C LEU A 162 -0.62 11.36 8.75
N ASN A 163 -1.32 12.18 9.54
CA ASN A 163 -1.20 12.13 11.01
C ASN A 163 -1.80 10.84 11.59
N ILE A 164 -2.94 10.38 11.06
CA ILE A 164 -3.57 9.11 11.47
C ILE A 164 -2.64 7.94 11.14
N VAL A 165 -2.07 7.91 9.92
CA VAL A 165 -1.11 6.89 9.49
C VAL A 165 0.16 6.92 10.35
N GLU A 166 0.63 8.11 10.75
CA GLU A 166 1.77 8.23 11.65
C GLU A 166 1.51 7.59 13.02
N VAL A 167 0.37 7.91 13.64
CA VAL A 167 0.00 7.39 14.96
C VAL A 167 -0.23 5.88 14.90
N ILE A 168 -1.09 5.43 13.97
CA ILE A 168 -1.43 4.01 13.83
C ILE A 168 -0.20 3.20 13.42
N GLY A 169 0.60 3.70 12.48
CA GLY A 169 1.81 3.00 12.04
C GLY A 169 2.88 2.92 13.11
N THR A 170 2.96 3.90 14.02
CA THR A 170 3.86 3.79 15.19
C THR A 170 3.39 2.68 16.13
N MET A 171 2.08 2.57 16.39
CA MET A 171 1.51 1.48 17.19
C MET A 171 1.74 0.11 16.53
N ILE A 172 1.54 0.01 15.22
CA ILE A 172 1.77 -1.22 14.46
C ILE A 172 3.26 -1.58 14.43
N ALA A 173 4.16 -0.61 14.30
CA ALA A 173 5.61 -0.83 14.34
C ALA A 173 6.07 -1.35 15.71
N LEU A 174 5.54 -0.78 16.80
CA LEU A 174 5.75 -1.30 18.16
C LEU A 174 5.26 -2.73 18.30
N TYR A 175 4.08 -3.04 17.77
CA TYR A 175 3.55 -4.40 17.76
C TYR A 175 4.42 -5.37 16.93
N GLY A 176 4.97 -4.90 15.81
CA GLY A 176 5.93 -5.68 15.03
C GLY A 176 7.23 -5.98 15.79
N ILE A 177 7.77 -4.98 16.51
CA ILE A 177 8.92 -5.20 17.40
C ILE A 177 8.56 -6.20 18.51
N TYR A 178 7.36 -6.08 19.10
CA TYR A 178 6.88 -7.05 20.07
C TYR A 178 6.85 -8.47 19.48
N GLN A 179 6.30 -8.64 18.29
CA GLN A 179 6.27 -9.94 17.60
C GLN A 179 7.67 -10.53 17.37
N THR A 180 8.67 -9.69 17.07
CA THR A 180 10.05 -10.15 16.89
C THR A 180 10.66 -10.69 18.19
N PHE A 181 10.47 -10.01 19.33
CA PHE A 181 11.17 -10.35 20.58
C PHE A 181 10.38 -11.30 21.49
N PHE A 182 9.05 -11.25 21.44
CA PHE A 182 8.17 -12.04 22.33
C PHE A 182 7.38 -13.12 21.58
N GLY A 183 7.55 -13.22 20.26
CA GLY A 183 6.79 -14.13 19.41
C GLY A 183 5.42 -13.59 19.01
N ILE A 184 4.77 -14.30 18.10
CA ILE A 184 3.40 -13.98 17.65
C ILE A 184 2.36 -14.55 18.62
N LEU A 185 1.17 -13.94 18.67
CA LEU A 185 0.12 -14.39 19.58
C LEU A 185 -0.42 -15.78 19.18
N PRO A 186 -0.97 -16.59 20.12
CA PRO A 186 -1.42 -17.95 19.82
C PRO A 186 -2.43 -18.05 18.66
N PHE A 187 -3.36 -17.09 18.55
CA PHE A 187 -4.31 -17.05 17.44
C PHE A 187 -3.68 -16.67 16.10
N GLU A 188 -2.53 -15.98 16.12
CA GLU A 188 -1.74 -15.68 14.94
C GLU A 188 -0.91 -16.90 14.55
N GLN A 189 -0.36 -17.63 15.51
CA GLN A 189 0.34 -18.90 15.23
C GLN A 189 -0.59 -19.90 14.54
N MET A 190 -1.83 -20.06 15.02
CA MET A 190 -2.84 -20.88 14.33
C MET A 190 -3.04 -20.45 12.87
N TRP A 191 -2.99 -19.14 12.58
CA TRP A 191 -3.09 -18.66 11.21
C TRP A 191 -1.87 -19.04 10.37
N VAL A 192 -0.67 -18.91 10.93
CA VAL A 192 0.58 -19.31 10.25
C VAL A 192 0.54 -20.81 9.92
N ASP A 193 0.18 -21.64 10.90
CA ASP A 193 0.13 -23.09 10.76
C ASP A 193 -0.93 -23.52 9.72
N LEU A 194 -2.10 -22.88 9.71
CA LEU A 194 -3.17 -23.18 8.76
C LEU A 194 -2.88 -22.72 7.34
N THR A 195 -2.18 -21.59 7.17
CA THR A 195 -1.91 -21.04 5.83
C THR A 195 -0.66 -21.63 5.18
N GLY A 196 0.25 -22.22 5.96
CA GLY A 196 1.48 -22.85 5.45
C GLY A 196 2.35 -21.89 4.63
N TYR A 197 2.25 -20.58 4.87
CA TYR A 197 2.86 -19.57 4.02
C TYR A 197 4.38 -19.48 4.31
N ALA A 198 5.15 -20.27 3.56
CA ALA A 198 6.60 -20.46 3.74
C ALA A 198 7.39 -19.14 3.81
N ALA A 199 6.96 -18.10 3.10
CA ALA A 199 7.61 -16.78 3.08
C ALA A 199 7.49 -15.99 4.41
N LEU A 200 6.83 -16.54 5.44
CA LEU A 200 6.80 -16.01 6.80
C LEU A 200 7.95 -16.50 7.66
N TYR A 201 8.55 -17.64 7.34
CA TYR A 201 9.61 -18.23 8.13
C TYR A 201 10.97 -17.67 7.71
N LEU A 202 11.72 -17.10 8.66
CA LEU A 202 13.11 -16.70 8.50
C LEU A 202 14.06 -17.85 8.83
N ALA A 203 13.63 -18.71 9.74
CA ALA A 203 14.26 -19.97 10.15
C ALA A 203 13.13 -20.95 10.54
N PRO A 204 13.40 -22.25 10.74
CA PRO A 204 12.38 -23.26 11.01
C PRO A 204 11.40 -22.91 12.14
N GLU A 205 11.86 -22.17 13.15
CA GLU A 205 11.04 -21.75 14.30
C GLU A 205 10.84 -20.24 14.41
N THR A 206 11.37 -19.44 13.46
CA THR A 206 11.34 -17.98 13.54
C THR A 206 10.41 -17.41 12.49
N VAL A 207 9.27 -16.88 12.94
CA VAL A 207 8.30 -16.19 12.09
C VAL A 207 8.61 -14.69 12.04
N ARG A 208 8.66 -14.12 10.84
CA ARG A 208 8.85 -12.68 10.65
C ARG A 208 7.68 -11.87 11.21
N ALA A 209 7.96 -10.66 11.68
CA ALA A 209 6.92 -9.73 12.10
C ALA A 209 5.96 -9.39 10.94
N ILE A 210 4.66 -9.40 11.23
CA ILE A 210 3.58 -9.09 10.28
C ILE A 210 2.71 -7.91 10.75
N GLY A 211 2.96 -7.42 11.96
CA GLY A 211 2.11 -6.43 12.62
C GLY A 211 0.65 -6.84 12.55
N THR A 212 -0.21 -5.91 12.15
CA THR A 212 -1.66 -6.12 12.00
C THR A 212 -2.08 -6.53 10.59
N PHE A 213 -1.13 -6.69 9.67
CA PHE A 213 -1.40 -6.88 8.25
C PHE A 213 -1.48 -8.36 7.86
N PRO A 214 -2.19 -8.71 6.76
CA PRO A 214 -2.28 -10.07 6.25
C PRO A 214 -1.03 -10.51 5.47
N SER A 215 -0.03 -9.63 5.32
CA SER A 215 1.27 -9.96 4.73
C SER A 215 2.36 -9.13 5.40
N ALA A 216 3.53 -9.76 5.56
CA ALA A 216 4.68 -9.08 6.12
C ALA A 216 5.19 -7.93 5.23
N GLN A 217 5.10 -8.09 3.90
CA GLN A 217 5.51 -7.06 2.95
C GLN A 217 4.63 -5.81 3.06
N GLU A 218 3.31 -5.96 3.21
CA GLU A 218 2.41 -4.81 3.45
C GLU A 218 2.72 -4.12 4.78
N PHE A 219 3.03 -4.90 5.82
CA PHE A 219 3.44 -4.36 7.12
C PHE A 219 4.71 -3.50 7.03
N VAL A 220 5.77 -4.00 6.40
CA VAL A 220 7.00 -3.23 6.24
C VAL A 220 6.74 -1.99 5.38
N TYR A 221 5.97 -2.13 4.30
CA TYR A 221 5.66 -1.00 3.43
C TYR A 221 4.83 0.08 4.14
N PHE A 222 3.83 -0.30 4.94
CA PHE A 222 3.07 0.64 5.77
C PHE A 222 3.95 1.31 6.83
N THR A 223 4.87 0.55 7.44
CA THR A 223 5.84 1.10 8.41
C THR A 223 6.81 2.06 7.73
N MET A 224 7.21 1.80 6.48
CA MET A 224 8.01 2.72 5.67
C MET A 224 7.26 4.02 5.36
N ILE A 225 5.96 3.94 5.03
CA ILE A 225 5.11 5.13 4.86
C ILE A 225 5.15 5.97 6.15
N THR A 226 4.98 5.35 7.31
CA THR A 226 5.04 6.03 8.61
C THR A 226 6.42 6.60 8.90
N PHE A 227 7.49 5.87 8.59
CA PHE A 227 8.87 6.35 8.68
C PHE A 227 9.08 7.61 7.83
N MET A 228 8.61 7.64 6.58
CA MET A 228 8.75 8.80 5.69
C MET A 228 8.01 10.03 6.22
N ILE A 229 6.83 9.84 6.80
CA ILE A 229 6.06 10.91 7.45
C ILE A 229 6.82 11.45 8.66
N GLY A 230 7.26 10.56 9.56
CA GLY A 230 8.00 10.91 10.76
C GLY A 230 9.34 11.59 10.44
N PHE A 231 10.11 11.03 9.52
CA PHE A 231 11.40 11.58 9.08
C PHE A 231 11.26 12.96 8.46
N THR A 232 10.29 13.15 7.56
CA THR A 232 10.07 14.46 6.95
C THR A 232 9.67 15.50 8.01
N LYS A 233 8.81 15.14 8.97
CA LYS A 233 8.45 16.05 10.06
C LYS A 233 9.62 16.33 11.01
N LEU A 234 10.45 15.33 11.30
CA LEU A 234 11.68 15.48 12.09
C LEU A 234 12.65 16.46 11.42
N VAL A 235 12.85 16.38 10.10
CA VAL A 235 13.80 17.24 9.39
C VAL A 235 13.27 18.65 9.16
N PHE A 236 11.97 18.81 8.86
CA PHE A 236 11.43 20.07 8.34
C PHE A 236 10.43 20.80 9.24
N LYS A 237 9.93 20.22 10.34
CA LYS A 237 9.08 20.96 11.31
C LYS A 237 9.89 21.57 12.46
N LYS A 238 9.40 22.71 12.98
CA LYS A 238 9.98 23.39 14.16
C LYS A 238 9.99 22.53 15.43
N LYS A 239 8.99 21.67 15.66
CA LYS A 239 8.92 20.73 16.79
C LYS A 239 9.47 19.35 16.38
N CYS A 240 10.71 19.32 15.91
CA CYS A 240 11.32 18.15 15.29
C CYS A 240 11.41 16.94 16.23
N LEU A 241 11.82 17.16 17.49
CA LEU A 241 12.19 16.07 18.42
C LEU A 241 11.03 15.12 18.80
N ILE A 242 9.77 15.58 18.71
CA ILE A 242 8.60 14.72 18.99
C ILE A 242 8.49 13.58 17.97
N HIS A 243 9.04 13.76 16.77
CA HIS A 243 9.03 12.75 15.71
C HIS A 243 10.24 11.80 15.76
N LEU A 244 11.22 12.05 16.64
CA LEU A 244 12.39 11.19 16.78
C LEU A 244 12.01 9.76 17.24
N PRO A 245 11.16 9.56 18.27
CA PRO A 245 10.71 8.22 18.64
C PRO A 245 10.01 7.49 17.50
N VAL A 246 9.18 8.18 16.72
CA VAL A 246 8.49 7.60 15.55
C VAL A 246 9.49 7.05 14.55
N VAL A 247 10.52 7.84 14.20
CA VAL A 247 11.57 7.45 13.25
C VAL A 247 12.37 6.26 13.76
N LEU A 248 12.77 6.27 15.04
CA LEU A 248 13.56 5.18 15.62
C LEU A 248 12.76 3.87 15.69
N ILE A 249 11.52 3.92 16.19
CA ILE A 249 10.63 2.76 16.30
C ILE A 249 10.38 2.15 14.91
N THR A 250 10.02 2.97 13.93
CA THR A 250 9.69 2.48 12.59
C THR A 250 10.92 1.93 11.86
N LEU A 251 12.09 2.56 12.02
CA LEU A 251 13.34 2.06 11.46
C LEU A 251 13.74 0.70 12.06
N LEU A 252 13.69 0.56 13.38
CA LEU A 252 13.97 -0.71 14.06
C LEU A 252 12.99 -1.80 13.63
N SER A 253 11.71 -1.46 13.54
CA SER A 253 10.66 -2.38 13.11
C SER A 253 10.88 -2.88 11.67
N ILE A 254 11.25 -1.98 10.73
CA ILE A 254 11.61 -2.35 9.35
C ILE A 254 12.84 -3.25 9.31
N PHE A 255 13.87 -2.92 10.10
CA PHE A 255 15.12 -3.68 10.16
C PHE A 255 14.88 -5.11 10.64
N PHE A 256 14.14 -5.29 11.75
CA PHE A 256 13.82 -6.61 12.29
C PHE A 256 12.79 -7.39 11.49
N ALA A 257 12.03 -6.74 10.61
CA ALA A 257 11.12 -7.41 9.68
C ALA A 257 11.85 -8.01 8.45
N SER A 258 13.17 -7.83 8.38
CA SER A 258 14.10 -8.42 7.40
C SER A 258 13.74 -8.18 5.92
N SER A 259 13.18 -7.02 5.59
CA SER A 259 12.74 -6.70 4.22
C SER A 259 13.69 -5.77 3.46
N ARG A 260 14.61 -6.39 2.70
CA ARG A 260 15.73 -5.75 1.98
C ARG A 260 15.30 -4.68 0.97
N THR A 261 14.37 -5.03 0.07
CA THR A 261 13.90 -4.15 -1.02
C THR A 261 13.35 -2.82 -0.49
N VAL A 262 12.62 -2.85 0.62
CA VAL A 262 12.04 -1.64 1.22
C VAL A 262 13.14 -0.73 1.79
N ILE A 263 14.20 -1.28 2.38
CA ILE A 263 15.33 -0.48 2.89
C ILE A 263 16.06 0.23 1.75
N PHE A 264 16.28 -0.46 0.63
CA PHE A 264 16.90 0.13 -0.55
C PHE A 264 16.08 1.32 -1.09
N PHE A 265 14.78 1.13 -1.33
CA PHE A 265 13.92 2.21 -1.81
C PHE A 265 13.70 3.31 -0.77
N MET A 266 13.70 2.99 0.52
CA MET A 266 13.70 3.96 1.61
C MET A 266 14.95 4.84 1.58
N ALA A 267 16.15 4.27 1.39
CA ALA A 267 17.39 5.03 1.26
C ALA A 267 17.36 5.96 0.03
N LEU A 268 16.87 5.46 -1.11
CA LEU A 268 16.67 6.28 -2.31
C LEU A 268 15.69 7.44 -2.06
N ALA A 269 14.57 7.18 -1.38
CA ALA A 269 13.58 8.19 -1.04
C ALA A 269 14.14 9.28 -0.10
N LEU A 270 14.93 8.89 0.90
CA LEU A 270 15.65 9.82 1.78
C LEU A 270 16.57 10.74 0.97
N LEU A 271 17.36 10.17 0.06
CA LEU A 271 18.23 10.93 -0.83
C LEU A 271 17.42 11.90 -1.72
N MET A 272 16.30 11.45 -2.30
CA MET A 272 15.42 12.30 -3.09
C MET A 272 14.85 13.46 -2.27
N ILE A 273 14.36 13.23 -1.05
CA ILE A 273 13.85 14.28 -0.15
C ILE A 273 14.96 15.32 0.13
N LEU A 274 16.14 14.86 0.51
CA LEU A 274 17.25 15.74 0.90
C LEU A 274 17.75 16.58 -0.28
N ILE A 275 17.76 16.04 -1.49
CA ILE A 275 18.19 16.74 -2.71
C ILE A 275 17.11 17.70 -3.22
N VAL A 276 15.88 17.21 -3.42
CA VAL A 276 14.82 17.99 -4.10
C VAL A 276 14.42 19.24 -3.31
N THR A 277 14.62 19.25 -1.99
CA THR A 277 14.31 20.38 -1.12
C THR A 277 15.31 21.54 -1.19
N LYS A 278 16.50 21.34 -1.78
CA LYS A 278 17.55 22.38 -1.90
C LYS A 278 17.28 23.35 -3.05
N LYS A 279 17.69 24.62 -2.87
CA LYS A 279 17.41 25.69 -3.86
C LYS A 279 18.38 25.64 -5.04
N THR A 280 19.67 25.61 -4.73
CA THR A 280 20.74 25.77 -5.73
C THR A 280 21.29 24.41 -6.17
N LEU A 281 21.81 24.33 -7.39
CA LEU A 281 22.43 23.11 -7.92
C LEU A 281 23.61 22.67 -7.05
N LEU A 282 24.43 23.61 -6.58
CA LEU A 282 25.54 23.32 -5.68
C LEU A 282 25.06 22.66 -4.37
N GLN A 283 24.02 23.19 -3.73
CA GLN A 283 23.45 22.58 -2.52
C GLN A 283 22.91 21.17 -2.78
N LYS A 284 22.32 20.93 -3.96
CA LYS A 284 21.84 19.60 -4.37
C LYS A 284 23.00 18.61 -4.49
N ILE A 285 24.07 19.00 -5.18
CA ILE A 285 25.27 18.17 -5.38
C ILE A 285 25.93 17.88 -4.04
N VAL A 286 26.20 18.91 -3.24
CA VAL A 286 26.86 18.75 -1.92
C VAL A 286 26.03 17.89 -0.98
N THR A 287 24.71 18.13 -0.89
CA THR A 287 23.82 17.30 -0.05
C THR A 287 23.78 15.87 -0.56
N GLY A 288 23.71 15.66 -1.88
CA GLY A 288 23.73 14.32 -2.48
C GLY A 288 25.01 13.55 -2.15
N LEU A 289 26.19 14.17 -2.31
CA LEU A 289 27.47 13.56 -1.98
C LEU A 289 27.57 13.20 -0.49
N ILE A 290 27.17 14.13 0.40
CA ILE A 290 27.15 13.87 1.85
C ILE A 290 26.20 12.73 2.20
N SER A 291 25.00 12.70 1.63
CA SER A 291 24.03 11.63 1.86
C SER A 291 24.54 10.27 1.38
N ILE A 292 25.16 10.21 0.19
CA ILE A 292 25.76 8.98 -0.33
C ILE A 292 26.91 8.52 0.57
N MET A 293 27.78 9.44 1.00
CA MET A 293 28.87 9.13 1.93
C MET A 293 28.34 8.56 3.24
N VAL A 294 27.31 9.16 3.84
CA VAL A 294 26.69 8.67 5.08
C VAL A 294 26.07 7.28 4.88
N LEU A 295 25.33 7.07 3.79
CA LEU A 295 24.74 5.75 3.48
C LEU A 295 25.82 4.69 3.27
N PHE A 296 26.90 5.01 2.57
CA PHE A 296 28.04 4.12 2.37
C PHE A 296 28.77 3.82 3.69
N SER A 297 28.94 4.81 4.56
CA SER A 297 29.50 4.60 5.90
C SER A 297 28.61 3.67 6.73
N ILE A 298 27.29 3.84 6.71
CA ILE A 298 26.36 2.92 7.40
C ILE A 298 26.49 1.50 6.81
N TRP A 299 26.46 1.38 5.49
CA TRP A 299 26.57 0.09 4.79
C TRP A 299 27.88 -0.63 5.09
N SER A 300 29.02 0.06 5.06
CA SER A 300 30.33 -0.51 5.40
C SER A 300 30.49 -0.90 6.87
N LEU A 301 29.65 -0.39 7.77
CA LEU A 301 29.60 -0.77 9.18
C LEU A 301 28.68 -1.98 9.45
N LEU A 302 27.76 -2.32 8.53
CA LEU A 302 26.83 -3.46 8.70
C LEU A 302 27.54 -4.80 8.96
N PRO A 303 28.62 -5.17 8.22
CA PRO A 303 29.33 -6.43 8.48
C PRO A 303 29.97 -6.53 9.88
N ARG A 304 30.13 -5.39 10.57
CA ARG A 304 30.73 -5.36 11.92
C ARG A 304 29.70 -5.58 13.02
N LEU A 305 28.41 -5.57 12.69
CA LEU A 305 27.34 -5.91 13.64
C LEU A 305 27.35 -7.41 13.86
N ASN A 306 27.54 -7.83 15.11
CA ASN A 306 27.44 -9.23 15.48
C ASN A 306 25.95 -9.60 15.69
N PRO A 307 25.33 -10.46 14.86
CA PRO A 307 23.92 -10.81 14.98
C PRO A 307 23.52 -11.40 16.34
N SER A 308 24.46 -12.10 17.00
CA SER A 308 24.23 -12.73 18.32
C SER A 308 23.91 -11.72 19.43
N TRP A 309 24.25 -10.44 19.26
CA TRP A 309 23.87 -9.38 20.21
C TRP A 309 22.36 -9.17 20.32
N PHE A 310 21.60 -9.66 19.34
CA PHE A 310 20.16 -9.44 19.25
C PHE A 310 19.32 -10.63 19.75
N GLY A 311 19.96 -11.69 20.26
CA GLY A 311 19.29 -12.84 20.89
C GLY A 311 18.24 -13.46 19.96
N VAL A 312 16.96 -13.42 20.35
CA VAL A 312 15.84 -13.99 19.57
C VAL A 312 15.74 -13.39 18.15
N ALA A 313 16.20 -12.15 17.95
CA ALA A 313 16.19 -11.48 16.65
C ALA A 313 17.42 -11.80 15.78
N GLU A 314 18.36 -12.62 16.27
CA GLU A 314 19.59 -12.99 15.54
C GLU A 314 19.32 -13.47 14.10
N PRO A 315 18.39 -14.42 13.82
CA PRO A 315 18.15 -14.88 12.45
C PRO A 315 17.67 -13.76 11.52
N ALA A 316 16.84 -12.85 12.05
CA ALA A 316 16.33 -11.71 11.30
C ALA A 316 17.45 -10.72 10.94
N VAL A 317 18.34 -10.45 11.89
CA VAL A 317 19.49 -9.54 11.71
C VAL A 317 20.51 -10.16 10.77
N GLN A 318 20.83 -11.44 10.92
CA GLN A 318 21.73 -12.16 10.04
C GLN A 318 21.22 -12.14 8.59
N HIS A 319 19.95 -12.51 8.38
CA HIS A 319 19.34 -12.49 7.04
C HIS A 319 19.35 -11.08 6.41
N MET A 320 19.19 -10.03 7.22
CA MET A 320 19.26 -8.64 6.77
C MET A 320 20.70 -8.23 6.38
N ILE A 321 21.69 -8.57 7.21
CA ILE A 321 23.10 -8.21 6.95
C ILE A 321 23.60 -8.94 5.69
N GLU A 322 23.45 -10.26 5.64
CA GLU A 322 23.89 -11.08 4.50
C GLU A 322 23.30 -10.56 3.19
N GLY A 323 21.99 -10.32 3.18
CA GLY A 323 21.31 -9.87 1.98
C GLY A 323 21.52 -8.39 1.60
N LEU A 324 22.11 -7.55 2.48
CA LEU A 324 22.51 -6.17 2.13
C LEU A 324 23.99 -6.07 1.74
N VAL A 325 24.85 -6.93 2.30
CA VAL A 325 26.30 -6.91 2.06
C VAL A 325 26.64 -7.58 0.73
N ASP A 326 26.02 -8.71 0.43
CA ASP A 326 26.24 -9.43 -0.83
C ASP A 326 24.91 -9.86 -1.49
N PRO A 327 24.14 -8.90 -2.03
CA PRO A 327 22.80 -9.17 -2.57
C PRO A 327 22.78 -10.04 -3.84
N LEU A 328 23.94 -10.29 -4.48
CA LEU A 328 24.04 -10.97 -5.77
C LEU A 328 24.76 -12.33 -5.70
N SER A 329 25.08 -12.82 -4.51
CA SER A 329 25.66 -14.16 -4.33
C SER A 329 24.67 -15.27 -4.70
N GLU A 330 25.19 -16.44 -5.10
CA GLU A 330 24.39 -17.60 -5.55
C GLU A 330 23.45 -18.14 -4.46
N ASP A 331 23.82 -17.98 -3.18
CA ASP A 331 23.00 -18.35 -2.02
C ASP A 331 21.87 -17.35 -1.74
N GLN A 332 21.84 -16.22 -2.46
CA GLN A 332 20.88 -15.13 -2.26
C GLN A 332 19.90 -15.04 -3.43
N THR A 333 18.64 -14.72 -3.10
CA THR A 333 17.55 -14.65 -4.09
C THR A 333 17.61 -13.42 -5.01
N GLY A 334 18.63 -12.57 -4.89
CA GLY A 334 18.71 -11.29 -5.60
C GLY A 334 18.77 -11.41 -7.12
N LEU A 335 19.56 -12.35 -7.64
CA LEU A 335 19.62 -12.62 -9.09
C LEU A 335 18.26 -13.11 -9.61
N GLY A 336 17.64 -14.06 -8.92
CA GLY A 336 16.30 -14.55 -9.26
C GLY A 336 15.23 -13.46 -9.24
N HIS A 337 15.34 -12.47 -8.34
CA HIS A 337 14.43 -11.33 -8.33
C HIS A 337 14.60 -10.43 -9.56
N ILE A 338 15.85 -10.17 -9.99
CA ILE A 338 16.15 -9.38 -11.20
C ILE A 338 15.68 -10.12 -12.45
N GLU A 339 15.94 -11.43 -12.54
CA GLU A 339 15.50 -12.28 -13.64
C GLU A 339 13.98 -12.24 -13.79
N ARG A 340 13.23 -12.41 -12.68
CA ARG A 340 11.76 -12.30 -12.71
C ARG A 340 11.24 -10.95 -13.19
N ILE A 341 11.91 -9.86 -12.83
CA ILE A 341 11.56 -8.52 -13.33
C ILE A 341 11.81 -8.47 -14.84
N VAL A 342 12.99 -8.89 -15.29
CA VAL A 342 13.38 -8.85 -16.72
C VAL A 342 12.48 -9.75 -17.57
N GLU A 343 12.17 -10.95 -17.10
CA GLU A 343 11.23 -11.87 -17.75
C GLU A 343 9.84 -11.24 -17.84
N GLY A 344 9.36 -10.65 -16.75
CA GLY A 344 8.11 -9.89 -16.73
C GLY A 344 8.08 -8.78 -17.78
N MET A 345 9.16 -7.98 -17.88
CA MET A 345 9.28 -6.92 -18.89
C MET A 345 9.27 -7.47 -20.32
N LYS A 346 9.89 -8.64 -20.56
CA LYS A 346 9.94 -9.29 -21.88
C LYS A 346 8.58 -9.82 -22.33
N THR A 347 7.65 -10.08 -21.41
CA THR A 347 6.30 -10.59 -21.77
C THR A 347 5.53 -9.66 -22.72
N ILE A 348 5.82 -8.35 -22.73
CA ILE A 348 5.18 -7.43 -23.67
C ILE A 348 5.46 -7.77 -25.14
N ALA A 349 6.62 -8.37 -25.44
CA ALA A 349 7.01 -8.73 -26.80
C ALA A 349 6.28 -10.01 -27.28
N THR A 350 6.00 -10.93 -26.36
CA THR A 350 5.34 -12.21 -26.68
C THR A 350 3.82 -12.13 -26.51
N ASN A 351 3.32 -11.31 -25.58
CA ASN A 351 1.90 -11.06 -25.33
C ASN A 351 1.64 -9.56 -25.09
N PRO A 352 1.51 -8.75 -26.16
CA PRO A 352 1.35 -7.30 -26.04
C PRO A 352 -0.01 -6.86 -25.45
N ILE A 353 -0.99 -7.77 -25.41
CA ILE A 353 -2.31 -7.53 -24.81
C ILE A 353 -2.28 -7.78 -23.30
N GLY A 354 -1.33 -8.59 -22.82
CA GLY A 354 -1.23 -9.01 -21.42
C GLY A 354 -2.03 -10.27 -21.10
N HIS A 355 -1.74 -10.84 -19.93
CA HIS A 355 -2.38 -12.05 -19.39
C HIS A 355 -3.64 -11.73 -18.55
N GLY A 356 -4.00 -10.45 -18.46
CA GLY A 356 -5.10 -9.94 -17.65
C GLY A 356 -4.74 -9.77 -16.18
N ILE A 357 -5.58 -9.03 -15.45
CA ILE A 357 -5.22 -8.56 -14.11
C ILE A 357 -5.15 -9.67 -13.06
N ALA A 358 -5.77 -10.83 -13.30
CA ALA A 358 -5.77 -11.92 -12.34
C ALA A 358 -4.40 -12.59 -12.20
N SER A 359 -3.63 -12.66 -13.29
CA SER A 359 -2.36 -13.41 -13.36
C SER A 359 -1.29 -12.90 -12.39
N VAL A 360 -1.36 -11.64 -11.96
CA VAL A 360 -0.38 -11.00 -11.05
C VAL A 360 -0.94 -10.75 -9.64
N THR A 361 -2.05 -11.42 -9.28
CA THR A 361 -2.68 -11.26 -7.97
C THR A 361 -2.94 -12.60 -7.32
N LYS A 362 -3.27 -12.58 -6.01
CA LYS A 362 -3.73 -13.76 -5.28
C LYS A 362 -5.02 -14.38 -5.84
N ALA A 363 -5.67 -13.75 -6.82
CA ALA A 363 -6.80 -14.32 -7.52
C ALA A 363 -6.40 -15.53 -8.38
N ALA A 364 -5.20 -15.53 -8.98
CA ALA A 364 -4.69 -16.66 -9.76
C ALA A 364 -4.67 -17.94 -8.91
N ASP A 365 -4.00 -17.89 -7.74
CA ASP A 365 -3.89 -19.00 -6.79
C ASP A 365 -5.25 -19.58 -6.36
N LYS A 366 -6.27 -18.72 -6.23
CA LYS A 366 -7.61 -19.11 -5.76
C LYS A 366 -8.52 -19.66 -6.85
N SER A 367 -8.23 -19.36 -8.11
CA SER A 367 -9.12 -19.69 -9.22
C SER A 367 -8.83 -21.02 -9.90
N GLY A 368 -7.70 -21.67 -9.57
CA GLY A 368 -7.36 -23.04 -9.98
C GLY A 368 -7.13 -23.27 -11.48
N GLY A 369 -7.37 -22.26 -12.32
CA GLY A 369 -7.27 -22.33 -13.79
C GLY A 369 -6.29 -21.35 -14.41
N THR A 370 -5.42 -20.70 -13.62
CA THR A 370 -4.43 -19.74 -14.13
C THR A 370 -3.19 -19.78 -13.26
N ASP A 371 -2.03 -20.00 -13.87
CA ASP A 371 -0.75 -19.95 -13.17
C ASP A 371 -0.45 -18.52 -12.72
N ALA A 372 -0.02 -18.36 -11.47
CA ALA A 372 0.41 -17.07 -10.96
C ALA A 372 1.71 -16.64 -11.67
N MET A 373 1.64 -15.54 -12.42
CA MET A 373 2.76 -14.93 -13.15
C MET A 373 3.27 -13.68 -12.44
N SER A 374 3.09 -13.60 -11.11
CA SER A 374 3.54 -12.45 -10.33
C SER A 374 5.07 -12.38 -10.32
N THR A 375 5.56 -11.23 -10.72
CA THR A 375 6.94 -10.75 -10.57
C THR A 375 7.13 -10.03 -9.23
N GLU A 376 8.37 -9.69 -8.92
CA GLU A 376 8.77 -9.03 -7.66
C GLU A 376 8.37 -7.55 -7.55
N MET A 377 8.16 -6.87 -8.69
CA MET A 377 7.83 -5.45 -8.74
C MET A 377 6.52 -5.19 -9.48
N ASP A 378 5.77 -4.22 -8.98
CA ASP A 378 4.51 -3.80 -9.60
C ASP A 378 4.66 -3.34 -11.06
N LEU A 379 5.78 -2.69 -11.42
CA LEU A 379 6.04 -2.23 -12.79
C LEU A 379 6.04 -3.37 -13.80
N SER A 380 6.78 -4.45 -13.52
CA SER A 380 6.82 -5.65 -14.33
C SER A 380 5.50 -6.42 -14.25
N ASN A 381 4.86 -6.47 -13.07
CA ASN A 381 3.52 -7.07 -12.91
C ASN A 381 2.47 -6.38 -13.80
N MET A 382 2.48 -5.06 -13.87
CA MET A 382 1.52 -4.33 -14.70
C MET A 382 1.77 -4.56 -16.19
N ILE A 383 3.01 -4.82 -16.61
CA ILE A 383 3.30 -5.26 -17.98
C ILE A 383 2.78 -6.67 -18.24
N VAL A 384 3.03 -7.63 -17.33
CA VAL A 384 2.50 -9.00 -17.46
C VAL A 384 0.96 -8.98 -17.53
N ALA A 385 0.32 -8.20 -16.67
CA ALA A 385 -1.13 -8.13 -16.56
C ALA A 385 -1.79 -7.38 -17.72
N LEU A 386 -1.24 -6.23 -18.12
CA LEU A 386 -1.92 -5.29 -19.02
C LEU A 386 -1.24 -5.15 -20.40
N GLY A 387 -0.09 -5.80 -20.61
CA GLY A 387 0.72 -5.64 -21.81
C GLY A 387 1.13 -4.18 -22.04
N ILE A 388 0.70 -3.61 -23.17
CA ILE A 388 0.88 -2.17 -23.48
C ILE A 388 0.27 -1.26 -22.40
N GLY A 389 -0.81 -1.68 -21.74
CA GLY A 389 -1.37 -0.95 -20.59
C GLY A 389 -0.38 -0.81 -19.41
N GLY A 390 0.58 -1.73 -19.28
CA GLY A 390 1.66 -1.64 -18.30
C GLY A 390 2.67 -0.53 -18.62
N VAL A 391 2.85 -0.18 -19.90
CA VAL A 391 3.62 1.01 -20.30
C VAL A 391 2.89 2.28 -19.87
N ILE A 392 1.55 2.32 -20.02
CA ILE A 392 0.74 3.43 -19.52
C ILE A 392 0.90 3.56 -18.00
N TYR A 393 0.92 2.45 -17.27
CA TYR A 393 1.20 2.44 -15.83
C TYR A 393 2.54 3.11 -15.48
N ILE A 394 3.62 2.69 -16.14
CA ILE A 394 4.95 3.27 -15.93
C ILE A 394 4.94 4.78 -16.22
N LEU A 395 4.27 5.21 -17.29
CA LEU A 395 4.12 6.62 -17.62
C LEU A 395 3.35 7.39 -16.55
N VAL A 396 2.29 6.80 -15.97
CA VAL A 396 1.57 7.40 -14.83
C VAL A 396 2.52 7.61 -13.65
N VAL A 397 3.30 6.59 -13.28
CA VAL A 397 4.28 6.68 -12.18
C VAL A 397 5.30 7.80 -12.42
N ILE A 398 5.93 7.82 -13.60
CA ILE A 398 6.92 8.85 -13.98
C ILE A 398 6.29 10.25 -13.95
N MET A 399 5.09 10.40 -14.53
CA MET A 399 4.40 11.69 -14.58
C MET A 399 3.98 12.17 -13.21
N THR A 400 3.55 11.28 -12.32
CA THR A 400 3.25 11.63 -10.93
C THR A 400 4.50 12.14 -10.21
N MET A 401 5.64 11.43 -10.34
CA MET A 401 6.90 11.84 -9.73
C MET A 401 7.38 13.20 -10.27
N TYR A 402 7.29 13.41 -11.58
CA TYR A 402 7.62 14.70 -12.21
C TYR A 402 6.75 15.84 -11.66
N LYS A 403 5.42 15.67 -11.64
CA LYS A 403 4.49 16.68 -11.12
C LYS A 403 4.77 17.01 -9.66
N LEU A 404 5.06 15.99 -8.86
CA LEU A 404 5.37 16.14 -7.45
C LEU A 404 6.66 16.92 -7.21
N ILE A 405 7.74 16.57 -7.91
CA ILE A 405 9.02 17.29 -7.84
C ILE A 405 8.83 18.75 -8.24
N LYS A 406 8.04 19.01 -9.29
CA LYS A 406 7.71 20.37 -9.73
C LYS A 406 6.93 21.14 -8.65
N LEU A 407 5.89 20.55 -8.06
CA LEU A 407 5.16 21.17 -6.92
C LEU A 407 6.08 21.47 -5.73
N ILE A 408 7.00 20.57 -5.39
CA ILE A 408 7.96 20.79 -4.30
C ILE A 408 8.88 21.96 -4.63
N SER A 409 9.41 22.02 -5.86
CA SER A 409 10.33 23.09 -6.26
C SER A 409 9.69 24.48 -6.16
N MET A 410 8.37 24.56 -6.38
CA MET A 410 7.60 25.80 -6.44
C MET A 410 7.00 26.20 -5.09
N GLN A 411 6.24 25.30 -4.45
CA GLN A 411 5.46 25.63 -3.25
C GLN A 411 6.13 25.19 -1.94
N ARG A 412 7.01 24.17 -1.98
CA ARG A 412 7.80 23.66 -0.84
C ARG A 412 7.00 23.33 0.42
N LYS A 413 5.73 22.98 0.26
CA LYS A 413 4.89 22.51 1.37
C LYS A 413 5.39 21.16 1.86
N ILE A 414 5.37 20.97 3.19
CA ILE A 414 5.89 19.76 3.84
C ILE A 414 5.12 18.51 3.39
N GLU A 415 3.84 18.66 3.07
CA GLU A 415 2.98 17.57 2.59
C GLU A 415 3.46 17.01 1.26
N TYR A 416 3.92 17.85 0.33
CA TYR A 416 4.48 17.36 -0.93
C TYR A 416 5.77 16.59 -0.70
N ILE A 417 6.61 17.02 0.26
CA ILE A 417 7.85 16.31 0.61
C ILE A 417 7.54 14.96 1.27
N MET A 418 6.53 14.90 2.16
CA MET A 418 6.06 13.64 2.75
C MET A 418 5.58 12.67 1.67
N VAL A 419 4.78 13.17 0.72
CA VAL A 419 4.30 12.34 -0.40
C VAL A 419 5.45 11.90 -1.30
N LEU A 420 6.50 12.72 -1.49
CA LEU A 420 7.68 12.30 -2.26
C LEU A 420 8.39 11.12 -1.59
N GLY A 421 8.56 11.19 -0.27
CA GLY A 421 9.13 10.07 0.51
C GLY A 421 8.32 8.79 0.34
N ILE A 422 7.00 8.90 0.49
CA ILE A 422 6.08 7.76 0.39
C ILE A 422 6.12 7.14 -1.02
N LEU A 423 5.98 7.97 -2.06
CA LEU A 423 5.92 7.48 -3.45
C LEU A 423 7.27 6.96 -3.93
N ALA A 424 8.38 7.64 -3.60
CA ALA A 424 9.72 7.18 -3.94
C ALA A 424 10.11 5.90 -3.19
N GLY A 425 9.80 5.83 -1.89
CA GLY A 425 10.08 4.65 -1.06
C GLY A 425 9.23 3.45 -1.43
N GLY A 426 8.12 3.69 -2.13
CA GLY A 426 7.22 2.67 -2.63
C GLY A 426 7.38 2.27 -4.07
N ILE A 427 8.36 2.80 -4.80
CA ILE A 427 8.61 2.38 -6.18
C ILE A 427 8.70 0.84 -6.23
N GLY A 428 7.99 0.21 -7.18
CA GLY A 428 7.89 -1.24 -7.23
C GLY A 428 6.70 -1.84 -6.46
N ASN A 429 5.95 -1.03 -5.70
CA ASN A 429 4.92 -1.49 -4.77
C ASN A 429 3.71 -0.54 -4.65
N TRP A 430 3.44 0.29 -5.66
CA TRP A 430 2.24 1.17 -5.66
C TRP A 430 0.96 0.35 -5.84
N VAL A 431 1.02 -0.75 -6.59
CA VAL A 431 -0.06 -1.73 -6.75
C VAL A 431 0.49 -3.12 -6.55
N ASN A 432 0.05 -3.82 -5.50
CA ASN A 432 0.46 -5.20 -5.28
C ASN A 432 -0.78 -6.06 -4.97
N GLY A 433 -0.84 -7.25 -5.58
CA GLY A 433 -1.91 -8.24 -5.46
C GLY A 433 -2.20 -8.77 -4.04
N GLY A 434 -1.43 -8.33 -3.04
CA GLY A 434 -1.62 -8.67 -1.63
C GLY A 434 -1.81 -7.47 -0.70
N PHE A 435 -1.80 -6.24 -1.20
CA PHE A 435 -1.87 -5.02 -0.38
C PHE A 435 -3.29 -4.46 -0.37
N TYR A 436 -3.83 -4.22 0.83
CA TYR A 436 -5.17 -3.69 1.01
C TYR A 436 -5.14 -2.21 1.39
N THR A 437 -4.25 -1.81 2.30
CA THR A 437 -4.21 -0.46 2.88
C THR A 437 -3.22 0.44 2.16
N THR A 438 -2.01 -0.07 1.93
CA THR A 438 -0.90 0.73 1.42
C THR A 438 -1.14 1.19 0.00
N SER A 439 -1.62 0.32 -0.89
CA SER A 439 -2.00 0.71 -2.26
C SER A 439 -3.10 1.76 -2.28
N ILE A 440 -4.09 1.67 -1.40
CA ILE A 440 -5.14 2.70 -1.26
C ILE A 440 -4.54 4.05 -0.86
N ILE A 441 -3.65 4.06 0.15
CA ILE A 441 -2.94 5.29 0.56
C ILE A 441 -2.12 5.85 -0.61
N THR A 442 -1.35 5.02 -1.31
CA THR A 442 -0.55 5.42 -2.46
C THR A 442 -1.42 6.10 -3.51
N TRP A 443 -2.48 5.46 -4.00
CA TRP A 443 -3.32 6.02 -5.07
C TRP A 443 -4.15 7.22 -4.64
N LEU A 444 -4.54 7.29 -3.37
CA LEU A 444 -5.12 8.50 -2.78
C LEU A 444 -4.14 9.67 -2.87
N LEU A 445 -2.86 9.47 -2.53
CA LEU A 445 -1.84 10.51 -2.63
C LEU A 445 -1.55 10.89 -4.09
N VAL A 446 -1.51 9.92 -5.02
CA VAL A 446 -1.34 10.16 -6.46
C VAL A 446 -2.46 11.06 -7.00
N GLY A 447 -3.73 10.73 -6.69
CA GLY A 447 -4.89 11.51 -7.12
C GLY A 447 -4.88 12.93 -6.58
N TRP A 448 -4.52 13.08 -5.30
CA TRP A 448 -4.37 14.39 -4.68
C TRP A 448 -3.25 15.23 -5.33
N ILE A 449 -2.07 14.66 -5.60
CA ILE A 449 -0.97 15.37 -6.27
C ILE A 449 -1.36 15.82 -7.68
N HIS A 450 -2.05 14.97 -8.43
CA HIS A 450 -2.53 15.34 -9.76
C HIS A 450 -3.52 16.51 -9.71
N LYS A 451 -4.41 16.54 -8.71
CA LYS A 451 -5.30 17.69 -8.48
C LYS A 451 -4.50 18.96 -8.18
N GLN A 452 -3.59 18.90 -7.20
CA GLN A 452 -2.78 20.06 -6.81
C GLN A 452 -1.96 20.63 -7.98
N TYR A 453 -1.42 19.75 -8.83
CA TYR A 453 -0.72 20.16 -10.03
C TYR A 453 -1.65 20.81 -11.07
N SER A 454 -2.85 20.27 -11.23
CA SER A 454 -3.86 20.82 -12.14
C SER A 454 -4.28 22.24 -11.71
N SER A 455 -4.62 22.43 -10.43
CA SER A 455 -4.98 23.74 -9.89
C SER A 455 -3.82 24.74 -10.03
N TYR A 456 -2.59 24.31 -9.73
CA TYR A 456 -1.40 25.15 -9.95
C TYR A 456 -1.24 25.58 -11.42
N ARG A 457 -1.43 24.67 -12.39
CA ARG A 457 -1.30 25.01 -13.81
C ARG A 457 -2.43 25.94 -14.27
N GLY A 458 -3.65 25.74 -13.76
CA GLY A 458 -4.80 26.62 -14.01
C GLY A 458 -4.56 28.04 -13.52
N GLU A 459 -4.04 28.19 -12.29
CA GLU A 459 -3.65 29.50 -11.73
C GLU A 459 -2.59 30.20 -12.60
N VAL A 460 -1.52 29.50 -13.00
CA VAL A 460 -0.45 30.10 -13.81
C VAL A 460 -0.95 30.61 -15.16
N HIS A 461 -1.84 29.88 -15.84
CA HIS A 461 -2.38 30.31 -17.14
C HIS A 461 -3.43 31.41 -17.03
N ALA A 462 -4.16 31.49 -15.91
CA ALA A 462 -5.09 32.59 -15.65
C ALA A 462 -4.39 33.94 -15.45
N PHE A 463 -3.13 33.92 -14.98
CA PHE A 463 -2.32 35.13 -14.79
C PHE A 463 -1.39 35.46 -15.98
N SER A 464 -1.27 34.59 -16.98
CA SER A 464 -0.45 34.84 -18.18
C SER A 464 -1.25 35.40 -19.37
N SER A 465 -2.54 35.67 -19.21
CA SER A 465 -3.44 36.20 -20.23
C SER A 465 -3.73 37.70 -20.09
N HIS A 466 -2.83 38.46 -19.45
CA HIS A 466 -2.89 39.91 -19.33
C HIS A 466 -1.74 40.59 -20.06
#